data_AF-A0A0R0MNE6-F1
#
_entry.id   AF-A0A0R0MNE6-F1
#
_cell.length_a   1.000
_cell.length_b   1.000
_cell.length_c   1.000
_cell.angle_alpha   90.00
_cell.angle_beta   90.00
_cell.angle_gamma   90.00
#
_symmetry.space_group_name_H-M   'P 1'
#
loop_
_entity.id
_entity.type
_entity.pdbx_description
1 polymer ?
#
loop_
_entity_poly.entity_id
_entity_poly.type
_entity_poly.pdbx_seq_one_letter_code
_entity_poly.pdbx_strand_id
1 'polypeptide(L)'
;MTLRLLLIPALALLLAACDIPGLGPDPRIAQREAEGKAIGGACRYAVRGIEECYQLNPKALKTAVFEGWREMDQYMRENKIEGQPTPEAREAAEDKKPATAEKKPAPAIKPAVADKKAS
;
A
#
# COMPACT_ATOMS: atom_id res chain seq x y z
N MET A 1 20.20 48.16 -25.98
CA MET A 1 20.95 47.89 -24.74
C MET A 1 20.05 47.48 -23.56
N THR A 2 18.74 47.74 -23.63
CA THR A 2 17.72 47.41 -22.62
C THR A 2 17.33 45.92 -22.57
N LEU A 3 17.35 45.22 -23.72
CA LEU A 3 16.97 43.80 -23.80
C LEU A 3 17.94 42.86 -23.06
N ARG A 4 19.24 43.20 -23.02
CA ARG A 4 20.25 42.48 -22.24
C ARG A 4 20.08 42.68 -20.73
N LEU A 5 19.55 43.83 -20.32
CA LEU A 5 19.30 44.16 -18.90
C LEU A 5 18.14 43.35 -18.32
N LEU A 6 17.14 42.99 -19.14
CA LEU A 6 15.99 42.18 -18.72
C LEU A 6 16.27 40.67 -18.73
N LEU A 7 17.28 40.23 -19.48
CA LEU A 7 17.62 38.82 -19.64
C LEU A 7 18.30 38.23 -18.39
N ILE A 8 19.07 39.05 -17.67
CA ILE A 8 19.78 38.66 -16.44
C ILE A 8 18.82 38.36 -15.27
N PRO A 9 17.85 39.23 -14.91
CA PRO A 9 16.90 38.92 -13.84
C PRO A 9 15.92 37.81 -14.21
N ALA A 10 15.54 37.69 -15.49
CA ALA A 10 14.72 36.58 -15.97
C ALA A 10 15.44 35.24 -15.80
N LEU A 11 16.73 35.17 -16.17
CA LEU A 11 17.53 33.97 -15.98
C LEU A 11 17.74 33.65 -14.49
N ALA A 12 17.92 34.66 -13.63
CA ALA A 12 18.00 34.46 -12.18
C ALA A 12 16.70 33.92 -11.57
N LEU A 13 15.53 34.35 -12.06
CA LEU A 13 14.22 33.80 -11.67
C LEU A 13 14.04 32.35 -12.13
N LEU A 14 14.50 32.00 -13.34
CA LEU A 14 14.51 30.61 -13.81
C LEU A 14 15.49 29.73 -13.00
N LEU A 15 16.62 30.27 -12.55
CA LEU A 15 17.57 29.55 -11.67
C LEU A 15 17.04 29.41 -10.23
N ALA A 16 16.27 30.38 -9.71
CA ALA A 16 15.63 30.28 -8.40
C ALA A 16 14.43 29.31 -8.38
N ALA A 17 13.92 28.91 -9.55
CA ALA A 17 12.92 27.86 -9.70
C ALA A 17 13.54 26.44 -9.78
N CYS A 18 14.88 26.33 -9.80
CA CYS A 18 15.54 25.06 -9.52
C CYS A 18 15.57 24.86 -8.00
N ASP A 19 14.81 23.86 -7.56
CA ASP A 19 14.71 23.33 -6.20
C ASP A 19 16.03 23.54 -5.42
N ILE A 20 16.01 24.39 -4.38
CA ILE A 20 17.17 24.61 -3.52
C ILE A 20 17.37 23.31 -2.73
N PRO A 21 18.42 22.52 -3.01
CA PRO A 21 18.65 21.26 -2.32
C PRO A 21 19.14 21.60 -0.90
N GLY A 22 18.21 21.77 0.04
CA GLY A 22 18.55 22.17 1.41
C GLY A 22 17.44 22.85 2.21
N LEU A 23 16.31 23.23 1.60
CA LEU A 23 15.13 23.75 2.32
C LEU A 23 14.04 22.68 2.59
N GLY A 24 14.39 21.40 2.40
CA GLY A 24 13.51 20.29 2.76
C GLY A 24 13.44 20.06 4.28
N PRO A 25 12.47 19.27 4.76
CA PRO A 25 12.48 18.78 6.14
C PRO A 25 13.85 18.14 6.45
N ASP A 26 14.30 18.28 7.71
CA ASP A 26 15.59 17.74 8.18
C ASP A 26 15.80 16.33 7.58
N PRO A 27 16.95 16.06 6.94
CA PRO A 27 17.17 14.82 6.21
C PRO A 27 16.94 13.57 7.07
N ARG A 28 17.11 13.66 8.39
CA ARG A 28 16.81 12.57 9.32
C ARG A 28 15.31 12.35 9.51
N ILE A 29 14.49 13.39 9.44
CA ILE A 29 13.03 13.29 9.49
C ILE A 29 12.52 12.67 8.19
N ALA A 30 12.97 13.19 7.04
CA ALA A 30 12.64 12.63 5.74
C ALA A 30 13.05 11.14 5.63
N GLN A 31 14.23 10.79 6.16
CA GLN A 31 14.66 9.39 6.22
C GLN A 31 13.73 8.55 7.10
N ARG A 32 13.36 9.01 8.30
CA ARG A 32 12.47 8.26 9.20
C ARG A 32 11.08 8.06 8.59
N GLU A 33 10.57 9.04 7.84
CA GLU A 33 9.31 8.92 7.11
C GLU A 33 9.42 7.90 5.98
N ALA A 34 10.49 7.96 5.18
CA ALA A 34 10.75 6.98 4.12
C ALA A 34 10.87 5.55 4.66
N GLU A 35 11.63 5.36 5.75
CA GLU A 35 11.75 4.08 6.46
C GLU A 35 10.39 3.60 6.99
N GLY A 36 9.60 4.50 7.58
CA GLY A 36 8.26 4.19 8.05
C GLY A 36 7.35 3.69 6.92
N LYS A 37 7.33 4.39 5.77
CA LYS A 37 6.55 3.96 4.60
C LYS A 37 6.99 2.61 4.07
N ALA A 38 8.30 2.37 3.98
CA ALA A 38 8.85 1.09 3.54
C ALA A 38 8.43 -0.06 4.46
N ILE A 39 8.50 0.13 5.77
CA ILE A 39 8.04 -0.84 6.78
C ILE A 39 6.53 -1.12 6.60
N GLY A 40 5.72 -0.07 6.47
CA GLY A 40 4.27 -0.18 6.28
C GLY A 40 3.90 -1.01 5.04
N GLY A 41 4.54 -0.70 3.91
CA GLY A 41 4.34 -1.43 2.66
C GLY A 41 4.75 -2.90 2.78
N ALA A 42 5.91 -3.17 3.39
CA ALA A 42 6.38 -4.54 3.64
C ALA A 42 5.41 -5.32 4.54
N CYS A 43 4.90 -4.70 5.61
CA CYS A 43 3.90 -5.31 6.49
C CYS A 43 2.63 -5.70 5.73
N ARG A 44 2.13 -4.82 4.84
CA ARG A 44 0.93 -5.11 4.07
C ARG A 44 1.15 -6.24 3.07
N TYR A 45 2.30 -6.21 2.39
CA TYR A 45 2.70 -7.28 1.48
C TYR A 45 2.84 -8.61 2.23
N ALA A 46 3.32 -8.59 3.47
CA ALA A 46 3.39 -9.74 4.36
C ALA A 46 2.03 -10.22 4.91
N VAL A 47 0.91 -9.64 4.44
CA VAL A 47 -0.46 -9.98 4.87
C VAL A 47 -0.67 -9.78 6.39
N ARG A 48 0.03 -8.81 6.98
CA ARG A 48 -0.14 -8.45 8.40
C ARG A 48 -1.14 -7.32 8.59
N GLY A 49 -1.83 -7.36 9.74
CA GLY A 49 -2.62 -6.25 10.23
C GLY A 49 -1.74 -5.07 10.66
N ILE A 50 -2.28 -3.86 10.60
CA ILE A 50 -1.53 -2.65 10.95
C ILE A 50 -1.11 -2.62 12.44
N GLU A 51 -1.96 -3.14 13.33
CA GLU A 51 -1.68 -3.19 14.77
C GLU A 51 -0.48 -4.08 15.09
N GLU A 52 -0.36 -5.23 14.42
CA GLU A 52 0.81 -6.11 14.52
C GLU A 52 2.07 -5.41 14.00
N CYS A 53 1.95 -4.66 12.89
CA CYS A 53 3.06 -3.91 12.32
C CYS A 53 3.60 -2.84 13.29
N TYR A 54 2.74 -2.18 14.08
CA TYR A 54 3.17 -1.23 15.11
C TYR A 54 3.88 -1.90 16.28
N GLN A 55 3.44 -3.11 16.67
CA GLN A 55 4.07 -3.88 17.74
C GLN A 55 5.47 -4.36 17.34
N LEU A 56 5.64 -4.79 16.08
CA LEU A 56 6.93 -5.24 15.53
C LEU A 56 7.90 -4.08 15.30
N ASN A 57 7.39 -2.86 15.08
CA ASN A 57 8.19 -1.68 14.73
C ASN A 57 7.98 -0.49 15.68
N PRO A 58 8.28 -0.63 16.99
CA PRO A 58 7.97 0.41 17.98
C PRO A 58 8.79 1.70 17.80
N LYS A 59 9.89 1.65 17.04
CA LYS A 59 10.77 2.79 16.75
C LYS A 59 10.34 3.56 15.48
N ALA A 60 9.43 3.00 14.69
CA ALA A 60 8.98 3.62 13.45
C ALA A 60 7.91 4.67 13.72
N LEU A 61 7.82 5.67 12.84
CA LEU A 61 6.76 6.67 12.87
C LEU A 61 5.44 5.99 12.46
N LYS A 62 4.52 5.80 13.41
CA LYS A 62 3.23 5.11 13.17
C LYS A 62 2.45 5.71 12.01
N THR A 63 2.49 7.03 11.84
CA THR A 63 1.84 7.74 10.74
C THR A 63 2.41 7.34 9.38
N ALA A 64 3.73 7.31 9.24
CA ALA A 64 4.41 6.91 8.01
C ALA A 64 4.21 5.41 7.70
N VAL A 65 4.21 4.56 8.75
CA VAL A 65 3.88 3.14 8.62
C VAL A 65 2.46 2.93 8.10
N PHE A 66 1.48 3.65 8.64
CA PHE A 66 0.10 3.56 8.14
C PHE A 66 -0.03 4.02 6.70
N GLU A 67 0.64 5.11 6.34
CA GLU A 67 0.60 5.66 4.99
C GLU A 67 1.15 4.65 3.97
N GLY A 68 2.34 4.09 4.22
CA GLY A 68 2.92 3.06 3.35
C GLY A 68 2.11 1.77 3.31
N TRP A 69 1.49 1.38 4.43
CA TRP A 69 0.60 0.22 4.49
C TRP A 69 -0.64 0.41 3.60
N ARG A 70 -1.27 1.59 3.65
CA ARG A 70 -2.46 1.91 2.85
C ARG A 70 -2.11 2.05 1.36
N GLU A 71 -1.00 2.71 1.04
CA GLU A 71 -0.50 2.82 -0.34
C GLU A 71 -0.26 1.43 -0.94
N MET A 72 0.39 0.53 -0.19
CA MET A 72 0.61 -0.84 -0.63
C MET A 72 -0.69 -1.65 -0.74
N ASP A 73 -1.65 -1.45 0.17
CA ASP A 73 -2.97 -2.12 0.09
C ASP A 73 -3.71 -1.70 -1.19
N GLN A 74 -3.71 -0.41 -1.50
CA GLN A 74 -4.29 0.11 -2.71
C GLN A 74 -3.60 -0.47 -3.95
N TYR A 75 -2.26 -0.44 -3.98
CA TYR A 75 -1.47 -0.99 -5.07
C TYR A 75 -1.75 -2.49 -5.29
N MET A 76 -1.83 -3.28 -4.22
CA MET A 76 -2.17 -4.70 -4.32
C MET A 76 -3.58 -4.95 -4.86
N ARG A 77 -4.56 -4.13 -4.48
CA ARG A 77 -5.95 -4.24 -4.96
C ARG A 77 -6.08 -3.88 -6.43
N GLU A 78 -5.43 -2.80 -6.85
CA GLU A 78 -5.45 -2.33 -8.23
C GLU A 78 -4.74 -3.31 -9.17
N ASN A 79 -3.65 -3.92 -8.71
CA ASN A 79 -2.80 -4.79 -9.53
C ASN A 79 -3.00 -6.29 -9.29
N LYS A 80 -3.95 -6.68 -8.43
CA LYS A 80 -4.24 -8.07 -8.06
C LYS A 80 -3.00 -8.83 -7.58
N ILE A 81 -2.19 -8.17 -6.78
CA ILE A 81 -0.97 -8.75 -6.24
C ILE A 81 -1.33 -9.55 -4.99
N GLU A 82 -0.93 -10.81 -4.98
CA GLU A 82 -1.03 -11.65 -3.80
C GLU A 82 0.09 -11.31 -2.84
N GLY A 83 -0.27 -11.10 -1.57
CA GLY A 83 0.73 -10.89 -0.52
C GLY A 83 1.40 -12.20 -0.14
N GLN A 84 2.58 -12.12 0.47
CA GLN A 84 3.36 -13.26 0.90
C GLN A 84 3.41 -13.33 2.43
N PRO A 85 2.55 -14.16 3.06
CA PRO A 85 2.55 -14.31 4.51
C PRO A 85 3.90 -14.82 5.01
N THR A 86 4.42 -14.19 6.07
CA THR A 86 5.59 -14.72 6.79
C THR A 86 5.22 -16.01 7.52
N PRO A 87 6.19 -16.89 7.81
CA PRO A 87 5.94 -18.14 8.54
C PRO A 87 5.16 -17.95 9.84
N GLU A 88 5.54 -16.96 10.65
CA GLU A 88 4.89 -16.62 11.92
C GLU A 88 3.41 -16.22 11.73
N ALA A 89 3.10 -15.51 10.64
CA ALA A 89 1.73 -15.10 10.32
C ALA A 89 0.90 -16.27 9.77
N ARG A 90 1.54 -17.28 9.15
CA ARG A 90 0.87 -18.51 8.69
C ARG A 90 0.42 -19.37 9.87
N GLU A 91 1.31 -19.59 10.85
CA GLU A 91 0.99 -20.36 12.06
C GLU A 91 -0.18 -19.74 12.82
N ALA A 92 -0.18 -18.40 13.00
CA ALA A 92 -1.28 -17.68 13.64
C ALA A 92 -2.62 -17.75 12.87
N ALA A 93 -2.58 -17.93 11.55
CA ALA A 93 -3.78 -18.08 10.71
C ALA A 93 -4.32 -19.53 10.72
N GLU A 94 -3.43 -20.52 10.85
CA GLU A 94 -3.79 -21.94 10.93
C GLU A 94 -4.44 -22.28 12.28
N ASP A 95 -3.96 -21.68 13.39
CA ASP A 95 -4.55 -21.84 14.73
C ASP A 95 -5.96 -21.25 14.87
N LYS A 96 -6.35 -20.31 13.99
CA LYS A 96 -7.67 -19.65 14.00
C LYS A 96 -8.70 -20.31 13.08
N LYS A 97 -8.37 -21.40 12.41
CA LYS A 97 -9.29 -22.09 11.49
C LYS A 97 -10.18 -23.07 12.27
N PRO A 98 -11.51 -22.89 12.36
CA PRO A 98 -12.38 -23.88 12.96
C PRO A 98 -12.33 -25.16 12.12
N ALA A 99 -12.06 -26.30 12.76
CA ALA A 99 -12.14 -27.60 12.14
C ALA A 99 -13.57 -27.85 11.62
N THR A 100 -13.76 -27.79 10.30
CA THR A 100 -14.87 -28.46 9.62
C THR A 100 -14.31 -29.39 8.55
N ALA A 101 -14.02 -30.62 9.00
CA ALA A 101 -14.20 -31.85 8.23
C ALA A 101 -15.65 -31.90 7.70
N GLU A 102 -16.07 -32.54 6.60
CA GLU A 102 -15.46 -33.37 5.57
C GLU A 102 -16.47 -33.46 4.40
N LYS A 103 -15.95 -33.43 3.17
CA LYS A 103 -16.40 -34.05 1.89
C LYS A 103 -17.71 -34.87 1.85
N LYS A 104 -18.68 -34.48 0.98
CA LYS A 104 -19.45 -35.37 0.05
C LYS A 104 -20.22 -34.54 -1.02
N PRO A 105 -20.38 -35.00 -2.29
CA PRO A 105 -20.53 -34.14 -3.46
C PRO A 105 -21.97 -33.71 -3.79
N ALA A 106 -22.06 -32.69 -4.65
CA ALA A 106 -23.26 -32.07 -5.18
C ALA A 106 -24.25 -33.03 -5.86
N PRO A 107 -25.50 -32.59 -6.04
CA PRO A 107 -26.21 -32.81 -7.29
C PRO A 107 -26.39 -31.48 -8.03
N ALA A 108 -25.94 -31.50 -9.28
CA ALA A 108 -26.17 -30.48 -10.28
C ALA A 108 -27.69 -30.27 -10.50
N ILE A 109 -28.14 -29.03 -10.42
CA ILE A 109 -29.45 -28.63 -10.92
C ILE A 109 -29.25 -28.16 -12.37
N LYS A 110 -29.74 -28.96 -13.32
CA LYS A 110 -29.86 -28.58 -14.74
C LYS A 110 -30.92 -27.48 -14.88
N PRO A 111 -30.70 -26.39 -15.63
CA PRO A 111 -31.81 -25.56 -16.07
C PRO A 111 -32.50 -26.23 -17.27
N ALA A 112 -33.76 -26.63 -17.09
CA ALA A 112 -34.65 -26.98 -18.20
C ALA A 112 -35.34 -25.69 -18.70
N VAL A 113 -35.12 -25.40 -19.97
CA VAL A 113 -35.84 -24.40 -20.78
C VAL A 113 -37.26 -24.89 -21.06
N ALA A 114 -38.25 -23.98 -21.01
CA ALA A 114 -39.29 -23.74 -22.03
C ALA A 114 -40.63 -23.23 -21.44
N ASP A 115 -40.98 -22.02 -21.88
CA ASP A 115 -42.30 -21.59 -22.39
C ASP A 115 -43.61 -22.09 -21.75
N LYS A 116 -44.44 -21.13 -21.28
CA LYS A 116 -45.73 -20.75 -21.92
C LYS A 116 -46.63 -19.89 -21.00
N LYS A 117 -46.92 -18.68 -21.47
CA LYS A 117 -48.27 -18.13 -21.73
C LYS A 117 -49.36 -18.29 -20.65
N ALA A 118 -49.71 -17.18 -19.99
CA ALA A 118 -51.06 -16.85 -19.52
C ALA A 118 -51.08 -15.32 -19.33
N SER A 119 -51.80 -14.56 -20.16
CA SER A 119 -53.25 -14.33 -20.21
C SER A 119 -53.67 -13.15 -19.35
#